data_AF-A0A1I2W0U6-F1
#
_entry.id   AF-A0A1I2W0U6-F1
#
_cell.length_a   1.000
_cell.length_b   1.000
_cell.length_c   1.000
_cell.angle_alpha   90.00
_cell.angle_beta   90.00
_cell.angle_gamma   90.00
#
_symmetry.space_group_name_H-M   'P 1'
#
loop_
_entity.id
_entity.type
_entity.pdbx_description
1 polymer ?
#
loop_
_entity_poly.entity_id
_entity_poly.type
_entity_poly.pdbx_seq_one_letter_code
_entity_poly.pdbx_strand_id
1 'polypeptide(L)'
;MTVNAALRLMAGTVVLISLVLGTYLSHNWFYLTGFVGLNLLQSAFTGWCPAITIFKKLGLKQDSCNITGMSVNQAVHILAGSIILGTVIAVMIFNVNIMLFIITGIVGASLIQSAFTGWCPGMTIARLLGCKEAV
;
A
#
# COMPACT_ATOMS: atom_id res chain seq x y z
N MET A 1 -4.72 -7.15 15.66
CA MET A 1 -4.27 -6.55 14.38
C MET A 1 -5.52 -6.22 13.57
N THR A 2 -5.68 -4.98 13.07
CA THR A 2 -6.85 -4.60 12.28
C THR A 2 -6.69 -5.05 10.83
N VAL A 3 -7.79 -5.15 10.08
CA VAL A 3 -7.73 -5.52 8.65
C VAL A 3 -6.85 -4.56 7.86
N ASN A 4 -6.88 -3.26 8.16
CA ASN A 4 -6.06 -2.27 7.46
C ASN A 4 -4.57 -2.39 7.79
N ALA A 5 -4.21 -2.79 9.01
CA ALA A 5 -2.83 -3.10 9.37
C ALA A 5 -2.33 -4.37 8.65
N ALA A 6 -3.14 -5.43 8.61
CA ALA A 6 -2.82 -6.65 7.89
C ALA A 6 -2.67 -6.42 6.37
N LEU A 7 -3.49 -5.55 5.79
CA LEU A 7 -3.42 -5.21 4.38
C LEU A 7 -2.13 -4.44 4.04
N ARG A 8 -1.74 -3.47 4.87
CA ARG A 8 -0.45 -2.75 4.73
C ARG A 8 0.74 -3.69 4.87
N LEU A 9 0.71 -4.61 5.83
CA LEU A 9 1.74 -5.62 6.02
C LEU A 9 1.89 -6.50 4.77
N MET A 10 0.78 -7.06 4.30
CA MET A 10 0.75 -7.95 3.14
C MET A 10 1.22 -7.22 1.88
N ALA A 11 0.71 -6.01 1.64
CA ALA A 11 1.11 -5.18 0.52
C ALA A 11 2.62 -4.87 0.52
N GLY A 12 3.15 -4.39 1.64
CA GLY A 12 4.58 -4.05 1.75
C GLY A 12 5.48 -5.27 1.57
N THR A 13 5.07 -6.42 2.10
CA THR A 13 5.83 -7.68 1.95
C THR A 13 5.86 -8.15 0.50
N VAL A 14 4.71 -8.17 -0.17
CA VAL A 14 4.63 -8.58 -1.58
C VAL A 14 5.42 -7.62 -2.47
N VAL A 15 5.33 -6.31 -2.23
CA VAL A 15 6.07 -5.29 -2.99
C VAL A 15 7.58 -5.47 -2.84
N LEU A 16 8.09 -5.65 -1.62
CA LEU A 16 9.53 -5.85 -1.40
C LEU A 16 10.04 -7.16 -2.02
N ILE A 17 9.32 -8.27 -1.83
CA ILE A 17 9.69 -9.55 -2.43
C ILE A 17 9.70 -9.43 -3.96
N SER A 18 8.65 -8.83 -4.54
CA SER A 18 8.54 -8.63 -5.99
C SER A 18 9.64 -7.71 -6.51
N LEU A 19 10.06 -6.70 -5.73
CA LEU A 19 11.16 -5.81 -6.09
C LEU A 19 12.49 -6.58 -6.15
N VAL A 20 12.79 -7.37 -5.12
CA VAL A 20 14.00 -8.19 -5.04
C VAL A 20 14.00 -9.21 -6.19
N LEU A 21 12.91 -9.94 -6.40
CA LEU A 21 12.81 -10.89 -7.51
C LEU A 21 12.88 -10.20 -8.88
N GLY A 22 12.35 -8.98 -8.99
CA GLY A 22 12.43 -8.14 -10.18
C GLY A 22 13.85 -7.76 -10.55
N THR A 23 14.68 -7.45 -9.55
CA THR A 23 16.10 -7.10 -9.77
C THR A 23 16.99 -8.32 -10.00
N TYR A 24 16.70 -9.48 -9.40
CA TYR A 24 17.57 -10.66 -9.45
C TYR A 24 17.18 -11.72 -10.48
N LEU A 25 15.88 -11.91 -10.76
CA LEU A 25 15.40 -12.97 -11.67
C LEU A 25 14.87 -12.42 -12.99
N SER A 26 13.84 -11.57 -12.95
CA SER A 26 13.17 -11.09 -14.17
C SER A 26 12.33 -9.84 -13.92
N HIS A 27 12.41 -8.89 -14.86
CA HIS A 27 11.62 -7.65 -14.84
C HIS A 27 10.10 -7.89 -14.82
N ASN A 28 9.62 -9.08 -15.21
CA ASN A 28 8.19 -9.40 -15.16
C ASN A 28 7.61 -9.38 -13.74
N TRP A 29 8.43 -9.51 -12.69
CA TRP A 29 7.96 -9.39 -11.31
C TRP A 29 7.48 -7.98 -10.94
N PHE A 30 7.89 -6.95 -11.67
CA PHE A 30 7.39 -5.59 -11.45
C PHE A 30 5.91 -5.42 -11.85
N TYR A 31 5.37 -6.27 -12.73
CA TYR A 31 3.93 -6.29 -13.00
C TYR A 31 3.13 -6.70 -11.76
N LEU A 32 3.67 -7.61 -10.93
CA LEU A 32 3.05 -7.98 -9.66
C LEU A 32 3.06 -6.80 -8.68
N THR A 33 4.17 -6.06 -8.61
CA THR A 33 4.28 -4.82 -7.83
C THR A 33 3.24 -3.78 -8.27
N GLY A 34 3.10 -3.57 -9.58
CA GLY A 34 2.09 -2.67 -10.14
C GLY A 34 0.66 -3.13 -9.83
N PHE A 35 0.38 -4.43 -9.94
CA PHE A 35 -0.91 -5.02 -9.59
C PHE A 35 -1.28 -4.77 -8.12
N VAL A 36 -0.33 -4.97 -7.20
CA VAL A 36 -0.54 -4.67 -5.78
C VAL A 36 -0.81 -3.17 -5.57
N GLY A 37 -0.03 -2.29 -6.23
CA GLY A 37 -0.25 -0.84 -6.18
C GLY A 37 -1.65 -0.42 -6.66
N LEU A 38 -2.13 -1.02 -7.75
CA LEU A 38 -3.49 -0.80 -8.27
C LEU A 38 -4.57 -1.27 -7.28
N ASN A 39 -4.38 -2.43 -6.64
CA ASN A 39 -5.31 -2.95 -5.64
C ASN A 39 -5.38 -2.06 -4.40
N LEU A 40 -4.25 -1.48 -3.96
CA LEU A 40 -4.24 -0.50 -2.87
C LEU A 40 -5.06 0.73 -3.23
N LEU A 41 -4.84 1.25 -4.44
CA LEU A 41 -5.55 2.41 -4.96
C LEU A 41 -7.06 2.11 -5.06
N GLN A 42 -7.44 0.99 -5.67
CA GLN A 42 -8.83 0.56 -5.76
C GLN A 42 -9.49 0.42 -4.37
N SER A 43 -8.80 -0.19 -3.40
CA SER A 43 -9.33 -0.35 -2.04
C SER A 43 -9.65 0.99 -1.38
N ALA A 44 -8.90 2.04 -1.73
CA ALA A 44 -9.05 3.35 -1.14
C ALA A 44 -10.21 4.15 -1.74
N PHE A 45 -10.54 3.95 -3.01
CA PHE A 45 -11.69 4.60 -3.64
C PHE A 45 -13.00 3.82 -3.46
N THR A 46 -12.93 2.49 -3.55
CA THR A 46 -14.13 1.63 -3.55
C THR A 46 -14.44 1.01 -2.19
N GLY A 47 -13.50 1.06 -1.23
CA GLY A 47 -13.63 0.36 0.05
C GLY A 47 -13.60 -1.18 -0.06
N TRP A 48 -13.39 -1.71 -1.26
CA TRP A 48 -13.43 -3.15 -1.55
C TRP A 48 -12.14 -3.61 -2.23
N CYS A 49 -11.57 -4.69 -1.70
CA CYS A 49 -10.40 -5.36 -2.27
C CYS A 49 -10.48 -6.86 -1.92
N PRO A 50 -10.10 -7.79 -2.82
CA PRO A 50 -10.11 -9.23 -2.54
C PRO A 50 -9.37 -9.59 -1.25
N ALA A 51 -8.24 -8.92 -0.98
CA ALA A 51 -7.46 -9.11 0.23
C ALA A 51 -8.25 -8.82 1.52
N ILE A 52 -9.07 -7.76 1.51
CA ILE A 52 -9.94 -7.41 2.65
C ILE A 52 -10.92 -8.55 2.92
N THR A 53 -11.55 -9.09 1.87
CA THR A 53 -12.52 -10.20 2.00
C THR A 53 -11.86 -11.46 2.57
N ILE A 54 -10.63 -11.75 2.16
CA ILE A 54 -9.84 -12.87 2.70
C ILE A 54 -9.54 -12.63 4.18
N PHE A 55 -9.06 -11.44 4.55
CA PHE A 55 -8.77 -11.10 5.94
C PHE A 55 -10.02 -11.07 6.84
N LYS A 56 -11.18 -10.64 6.33
CA LYS A 56 -12.46 -10.76 7.04
C LYS A 56 -12.83 -12.22 7.29
N LYS A 57 -12.66 -13.09 6.30
CA LYS A 57 -12.89 -14.54 6.46
C LYS A 57 -11.95 -15.19 7.46
N LEU A 58 -10.73 -14.66 7.60
CA LEU A 58 -9.76 -15.07 8.63
C LEU A 58 -10.09 -14.53 10.03
N GLY A 59 -11.21 -13.82 10.22
CA GLY A 59 -11.68 -13.37 11.52
C GLY A 59 -11.04 -12.08 12.04
N LEU A 60 -10.30 -11.33 11.20
CA LEU A 60 -9.75 -10.04 11.60
C LEU A 60 -10.86 -8.98 11.71
N LYS A 61 -10.87 -8.25 12.83
CA LYS A 61 -11.79 -7.14 13.04
C LYS A 61 -11.51 -6.01 12.05
N GLN A 62 -12.56 -5.57 11.36
CA GLN A 62 -12.55 -4.30 10.65
C GLN A 62 -12.87 -3.15 11.60
N ASP A 63 -12.19 -2.03 11.41
CA ASP A 63 -12.50 -0.79 12.10
C ASP A 63 -13.89 -0.32 11.65
N SER A 64 -14.75 0.06 12.59
CA SER A 64 -16.15 0.40 12.34
C SER A 64 -16.21 1.85 11.87
N CYS A 65 -16.05 2.10 10.57
CA CYS A 65 -15.98 3.47 10.06
C CYS A 65 -17.37 4.14 10.08
N ASN A 66 -17.63 4.97 11.09
CA ASN A 66 -18.69 5.98 11.08
C ASN A 66 -18.04 7.37 11.07
N ILE A 67 -17.48 7.74 9.91
CA ILE A 67 -16.78 9.00 9.69
C ILE A 67 -17.36 9.68 8.45
N THR A 68 -17.80 10.94 8.58
CA THR A 68 -18.07 11.83 7.45
C THR A 68 -16.73 12.38 6.92
N GLY A 69 -16.13 11.73 5.92
CA GLY A 69 -14.88 12.18 5.28
C GLY A 69 -13.90 11.06 4.93
N MET A 70 -12.67 11.43 4.54
CA MET A 70 -11.61 10.48 4.17
C MET A 70 -10.86 9.98 5.42
N SER A 71 -10.74 8.66 5.56
CA SER A 71 -10.01 8.05 6.69
C SER A 71 -8.50 8.11 6.50
N VAL A 72 -7.74 8.13 7.60
CA VAL A 72 -6.27 8.10 7.56
C VAL A 72 -5.75 6.88 6.80
N ASN A 73 -6.34 5.70 7.02
CA ASN A 73 -5.92 4.48 6.32
C ASN A 73 -6.23 4.53 4.82
N GLN A 74 -7.34 5.14 4.43
CA GLN A 74 -7.68 5.37 3.03
C GLN A 74 -6.65 6.30 2.38
N ALA A 75 -6.28 7.40 3.04
CA ALA A 75 -5.26 8.33 2.55
C ALA A 75 -3.89 7.62 2.37
N VAL A 76 -3.49 6.78 3.33
CA VAL A 76 -2.25 6.00 3.22
C VAL A 76 -2.27 5.04 2.02
N HIS A 77 -3.40 4.39 1.76
CA HIS A 77 -3.53 3.50 0.59
C HIS A 77 -3.50 4.27 -0.74
N ILE A 78 -4.09 5.48 -0.80
CA ILE A 78 -4.01 6.35 -1.98
C ILE A 78 -2.56 6.79 -2.21
N LEU A 79 -1.90 7.29 -1.16
CA LEU A 79 -0.51 7.76 -1.24
C LEU A 79 0.43 6.61 -1.64
N ALA A 80 0.37 5.48 -0.95
CA ALA A 80 1.25 4.35 -1.27
C ALA A 80 0.93 3.75 -2.65
N GLY A 81 -0.35 3.55 -2.97
CA GLY A 81 -0.79 3.00 -4.25
C GLY A 81 -0.40 3.86 -5.44
N SER A 82 -0.59 5.18 -5.36
CA SER A 82 -0.20 6.12 -6.42
C SER A 82 1.31 6.19 -6.62
N ILE A 83 2.10 6.21 -5.53
CA ILE A 83 3.57 6.24 -5.64
C ILE A 83 4.11 4.92 -6.22
N ILE A 84 3.63 3.76 -5.74
CA ILE A 84 4.05 2.45 -6.26
C ILE A 84 3.67 2.31 -7.73
N LEU A 85 2.43 2.63 -8.09
CA LEU A 85 1.96 2.48 -9.46
C LEU A 85 2.67 3.46 -10.40
N GLY A 86 2.83 4.72 -9.99
CA GLY A 86 3.53 5.75 -10.76
C GLY A 86 5.00 5.39 -10.99
N THR A 87 5.70 4.88 -9.97
CA THR A 87 7.11 4.45 -10.11
C THR A 87 7.26 3.25 -11.03
N VAL A 88 6.40 2.22 -10.91
CA VAL A 88 6.40 1.06 -11.81
C VAL A 88 6.10 1.46 -13.25
N ILE A 89 5.09 2.32 -13.47
CA ILE A 89 4.73 2.82 -14.81
C ILE A 89 5.89 3.64 -15.41
N ALA A 90 6.51 4.51 -14.62
CA ALA A 90 7.65 5.31 -15.07
C ALA A 90 8.83 4.44 -15.53
N VAL A 91 9.16 3.40 -14.77
CA VAL A 91 10.28 2.52 -15.15
C VAL A 91 9.91 1.60 -16.32
N MET A 92 8.72 0.99 -16.32
CA MET A 92 8.35 -0.01 -17.33
C MET A 92 7.92 0.61 -18.67
N ILE A 93 7.21 1.75 -18.66
CA ILE A 93 6.69 2.39 -19.89
C ILE A 93 7.68 3.43 -20.43
N PHE A 94 8.21 4.29 -19.55
CA PHE A 94 9.07 5.40 -19.97
C PHE A 94 10.57 5.06 -19.92
N ASN A 95 10.93 3.81 -19.57
CA ASN A 95 12.31 3.32 -19.48
C ASN A 95 13.21 4.23 -18.63
N VAL A 96 12.65 4.81 -17.57
CA VAL A 96 13.40 5.65 -16.62
C VAL A 96 14.39 4.77 -15.84
N ASN A 97 15.47 5.38 -15.34
CA ASN A 97 16.50 4.73 -14.53
C ASN A 97 15.93 3.79 -13.46
N ILE A 98 16.46 2.56 -13.41
CA ILE A 98 16.11 1.50 -12.44
C ILE A 98 16.21 1.96 -10.98
N MET A 99 17.02 2.98 -10.70
CA MET A 99 17.20 3.58 -9.38
C MET A 99 15.89 4.15 -8.80
N LEU A 100 14.89 4.45 -9.65
CA LEU A 100 13.57 4.90 -9.20
C LEU A 100 12.86 3.87 -8.30
N PHE A 101 13.19 2.58 -8.45
CA PHE A 101 12.64 1.52 -7.60
C PHE A 101 13.08 1.61 -6.13
N ILE A 102 14.12 2.40 -5.81
CA ILE A 102 14.47 2.70 -4.42
C ILE A 102 13.29 3.38 -3.71
N ILE A 103 12.55 4.27 -4.40
CA ILE A 103 11.36 4.92 -3.84
C ILE A 103 10.29 3.87 -3.51
N THR A 104 10.04 2.93 -4.44
CA THR A 104 9.10 1.83 -4.24
C THR A 104 9.52 0.94 -3.07
N GLY A 105 10.82 0.68 -2.92
CA GLY A 105 11.39 -0.06 -1.79
C GLY A 105 11.20 0.65 -0.45
N ILE A 106 11.45 1.97 -0.39
CA ILE A 106 11.23 2.79 0.82
C ILE A 106 9.75 2.79 1.21
N VAL A 107 8.84 2.96 0.25
CA VAL A 107 7.39 2.90 0.50
C VAL A 107 6.99 1.51 0.99
N GLY A 108 7.49 0.44 0.37
CA GLY A 108 7.25 -0.94 0.78
C GLY A 108 7.69 -1.22 2.21
N ALA A 109 8.92 -0.83 2.58
CA ALA A 109 9.43 -0.96 3.95
C ALA A 109 8.61 -0.13 4.95
N SER A 110 8.21 1.08 4.57
CA SER A 110 7.38 1.97 5.40
C SER A 110 5.99 1.37 5.66
N LEU A 111 5.40 0.65 4.69
CA LEU A 111 4.12 -0.05 4.87
C LEU A 111 4.23 -1.18 5.90
N ILE A 112 5.30 -1.99 5.84
CA ILE A 112 5.55 -3.07 6.80
C ILE A 112 5.76 -2.49 8.19
N GLN A 113 6.63 -1.49 8.33
CA GLN A 113 6.88 -0.83 9.62
C GLN A 113 5.57 -0.28 10.21
N SER A 114 4.71 0.31 9.38
CA SER A 114 3.42 0.85 9.81
C SER A 114 2.47 -0.19 10.41
N ALA A 115 2.57 -1.44 9.95
CA ALA A 115 1.71 -2.51 10.42
C ALA A 115 2.10 -3.02 11.81
N PHE A 116 3.38 -2.91 12.18
CA PHE A 116 3.89 -3.31 13.50
C PHE A 116 3.92 -2.17 14.51
N THR A 117 4.41 -1.01 14.09
CA THR A 117 4.63 0.14 14.99
C THR A 117 3.40 1.02 15.13
N GLY A 118 2.41 0.89 14.23
CA GLY A 118 1.30 1.83 14.16
C GLY A 118 1.70 3.24 13.72
N TRP A 119 2.96 3.45 13.29
CA TRP A 119 3.47 4.74 12.85
C TRP A 119 4.14 4.66 11.47
N CYS A 120 3.81 5.61 10.59
CA CYS A 120 4.40 5.77 9.26
C CYS A 120 4.24 7.22 8.83
N PRO A 121 5.21 7.81 8.11
CA PRO A 121 5.14 9.20 7.67
C PRO A 121 3.82 9.56 6.98
N GLY A 122 3.26 8.63 6.21
CA GLY A 122 1.97 8.82 5.53
C GLY A 122 0.79 9.03 6.48
N MET A 123 0.78 8.40 7.66
CA MET A 123 -0.29 8.62 8.66
C MET A 123 -0.18 10.02 9.29
N THR A 124 1.04 10.50 9.55
CA THR A 124 1.26 11.86 10.02
C THR A 124 0.81 12.90 9.00
N ILE A 125 1.15 12.70 7.72
CA ILE A 125 0.72 13.57 6.62
C ILE A 125 -0.81 13.55 6.48
N ALA A 126 -1.43 12.37 6.54
CA ALA A 126 -2.89 12.25 6.46
C ALA A 126 -3.58 12.97 7.63
N ARG A 127 -3.04 12.89 8.85
CA ARG A 127 -3.54 13.63 10.02
C ARG A 127 -3.38 15.15 9.84
N LEU A 128 -2.27 15.61 9.26
CA LEU A 128 -2.06 17.02 8.92
C LEU A 128 -3.03 17.53 7.85
N LEU A 129 -3.42 16.68 6.90
CA LEU A 129 -4.44 16.96 5.89
C LEU A 129 -5.87 16.90 6.45
N GLY A 130 -6.05 16.70 7.76
CA GLY A 130 -7.36 16.67 8.42
C GLY A 130 -8.11 15.34 8.29
N CYS A 131 -7.46 14.25 7.84
CA CYS A 131 -8.10 12.94 7.80
C CYS A 131 -8.33 12.43 9.24
N LYS A 132 -9.53 11.93 9.50
CA LYS A 132 -9.93 11.44 10.83
C LYS A 132 -9.56 9.96 10.98
N GLU A 133 -9.16 9.56 12.19
CA GLU A 133 -8.96 8.14 12.50
C GLU A 133 -10.31 7.45 12.65
N ALA A 134 -10.44 6.27 12.04
CA ALA A 134 -11.58 5.40 12.29
C ALA A 134 -11.41 4.77 13.67
N VAL A 135 -12.42 4.91 14.52
CA VAL A 135 -12.47 4.34 15.88
C VAL A 135 -12.84 2.86 15.83
#